data_AF-A0A818VUJ5-F1
#
_entry.id   AF-A0A818VUJ5-F1
#
_cell.length_a   1.000
_cell.length_b   1.000
_cell.length_c   1.000
_cell.angle_alpha   90.00
_cell.angle_beta   90.00
_cell.angle_gamma   90.00
#
_symmetry.space_group_name_H-M   'P 1'
#
loop_
_entity.id
_entity.type
_entity.pdbx_description
1 polymer ?
#
loop_
_entity_poly.entity_id
_entity_poly.type
_entity_poly.pdbx_seq_one_letter_code
_entity_poly.pdbx_strand_id
1 'polypeptide(L)'
;MVTRLSTLSADKSASKIQAAFRNHQARLKLKKQAAWQIHEKLEYSSEQTEAKLKDMFEKLLKSSDLLSPSVAKLLQKAGLPVEEKELLRLTNPASISVQANYQGLRIEGPITRKTFVDLIEAFQHGEVLHEKYVCEILHQARAILKTLPNFNHIDLSNLHHIYIIGDLHGQLADLLHIFNA
;
A
#
# COMPACT_ATOMS: atom_id res chain seq x y z
N MET A 1 -70.01 26.55 -7.17
CA MET A 1 -68.85 26.83 -8.05
C MET A 1 -67.53 27.03 -7.29
N VAL A 2 -67.52 27.18 -5.94
CA VAL A 2 -66.32 27.46 -5.14
C VAL A 2 -65.49 26.20 -4.79
N THR A 3 -66.11 25.02 -4.71
CA THR A 3 -65.44 23.75 -4.34
C THR A 3 -64.50 23.19 -5.40
N ARG A 4 -64.60 23.65 -6.67
CA ARG A 4 -63.80 23.15 -7.80
C ARG A 4 -62.47 23.90 -7.97
N LEU A 5 -62.36 25.09 -7.40
CA LEU A 5 -61.16 25.94 -7.48
C LEU A 5 -60.11 25.57 -6.42
N SER A 6 -60.52 25.09 -5.24
CA SER A 6 -59.62 24.66 -4.17
C SER A 6 -58.94 23.32 -4.49
N THR A 7 -59.64 22.39 -5.14
CA THR A 7 -59.09 21.09 -5.55
C THR A 7 -58.01 21.25 -6.63
N LEU A 8 -58.17 22.19 -7.57
CA LEU A 8 -57.17 22.51 -8.59
C LEU A 8 -55.83 23.02 -8.01
N SER A 9 -55.87 23.74 -6.88
CA SER A 9 -54.68 24.21 -6.16
C SER A 9 -53.98 23.07 -5.40
N ALA A 10 -54.78 22.19 -4.78
CA ALA A 10 -54.29 20.98 -4.13
C ALA A 10 -53.67 20.00 -5.14
N ASP A 11 -54.27 19.81 -6.30
CA ASP A 11 -53.77 18.92 -7.37
C ASP A 11 -52.46 19.43 -7.97
N LYS A 12 -52.33 20.74 -8.17
CA LYS A 12 -51.05 21.37 -8.60
C LYS A 12 -49.96 21.18 -7.56
N SER A 13 -50.29 21.31 -6.28
CA SER A 13 -49.33 21.12 -5.18
C SER A 13 -48.91 19.65 -5.06
N ALA A 14 -49.87 18.72 -5.14
CA ALA A 14 -49.62 17.29 -5.16
C ALA A 14 -48.73 16.88 -6.35
N SER A 15 -48.98 17.44 -7.53
CA SER A 15 -48.16 17.21 -8.73
C SER A 15 -46.70 17.66 -8.54
N LYS A 16 -46.47 18.81 -7.90
CA LYS A 16 -45.12 19.29 -7.57
C LYS A 16 -44.41 18.39 -6.57
N ILE A 17 -45.11 17.94 -5.53
CA ILE A 17 -44.55 17.02 -4.52
C ILE A 17 -44.20 15.67 -5.15
N GLN A 18 -45.08 15.13 -5.99
CA GLN A 18 -44.83 13.88 -6.71
C GLN A 18 -43.64 14.01 -7.68
N ALA A 19 -43.52 15.13 -8.40
CA ALA A 19 -42.37 15.40 -9.26
C ALA A 19 -41.06 15.48 -8.46
N ALA A 20 -41.06 16.19 -7.32
CA ALA A 20 -39.92 16.29 -6.43
C ALA A 20 -39.51 14.91 -5.87
N PHE A 21 -40.48 14.09 -5.46
CA PHE A 21 -40.23 12.73 -4.98
C PHE A 21 -39.65 11.83 -6.07
N ARG A 22 -40.19 11.87 -7.29
CA ARG A 22 -39.67 11.10 -8.44
C ARG A 22 -38.24 11.50 -8.78
N ASN A 23 -37.93 12.80 -8.78
CA ASN A 23 -36.58 13.30 -8.99
C ASN A 23 -35.62 12.89 -7.88
N HIS A 24 -36.06 12.90 -6.61
CA HIS A 24 -35.28 12.41 -5.49
C HIS A 24 -34.95 10.92 -5.64
N GLN A 25 -35.95 10.09 -5.97
CA GLN A 25 -35.78 8.66 -6.21
C GLN A 25 -34.83 8.40 -7.40
N ALA A 26 -34.95 9.15 -8.50
CA ALA A 26 -34.04 9.05 -9.64
C ALA A 26 -32.59 9.35 -9.23
N ARG A 27 -32.38 10.40 -8.42
CA ARG A 27 -31.05 10.76 -7.91
C ARG A 27 -30.47 9.69 -6.98
N LEU A 28 -31.29 9.09 -6.11
CA LEU A 28 -30.84 7.99 -5.25
C LEU A 28 -30.41 6.77 -6.07
N LYS A 29 -31.16 6.42 -7.11
CA LYS A 29 -30.81 5.32 -8.03
C LYS A 29 -29.48 5.59 -8.75
N LEU A 30 -29.29 6.79 -9.29
CA LEU A 30 -28.03 7.19 -9.93
C LEU A 30 -26.85 7.13 -8.96
N LYS A 31 -27.02 7.62 -7.73
CA LYS A 31 -25.98 7.54 -6.70
C LYS A 31 -25.61 6.09 -6.38
N LYS A 32 -26.61 5.21 -6.24
CA LYS A 32 -26.37 3.78 -5.99
C LYS A 32 -25.63 3.14 -7.17
N GLN A 33 -26.01 3.45 -8.41
CA GLN A 33 -25.37 2.92 -9.60
C GLN A 33 -23.93 3.40 -9.73
N ALA A 34 -23.67 4.69 -9.51
CA ALA A 34 -22.31 5.24 -9.53
C ALA A 34 -21.44 4.63 -8.43
N ALA A 35 -21.97 4.48 -7.21
CA ALA A 35 -21.26 3.84 -6.11
C ALA A 35 -20.92 2.37 -6.43
N TRP A 36 -21.86 1.64 -7.04
CA TRP A 36 -21.63 0.27 -7.47
C TRP A 36 -20.56 0.18 -8.57
N GLN A 37 -20.60 1.05 -9.58
CA GLN A 37 -19.57 1.11 -10.62
C GLN A 37 -18.18 1.48 -10.08
N ILE A 38 -18.10 2.37 -9.09
CA ILE A 38 -16.84 2.70 -8.42
C ILE A 38 -16.32 1.46 -7.69
N HIS A 39 -17.18 0.78 -6.94
CA HIS A 39 -16.80 -0.42 -6.19
C HIS A 39 -16.31 -1.54 -7.11
N GLU A 40 -17.05 -1.84 -8.18
CA GLU A 40 -16.67 -2.84 -9.18
C GLU A 40 -15.31 -2.51 -9.81
N LYS A 41 -15.07 -1.24 -10.18
CA LYS A 41 -13.77 -0.82 -10.71
C LYS A 41 -12.63 -0.93 -9.71
N LEU A 42 -12.89 -0.62 -8.44
CA LEU A 42 -11.90 -0.75 -7.36
C LEU A 42 -11.55 -2.21 -7.11
N GLU A 43 -12.55 -3.08 -7.02
CA GLU A 43 -12.35 -4.53 -6.88
C GLU A 43 -11.58 -5.09 -8.07
N TYR A 44 -12.00 -4.75 -9.30
CA TYR A 44 -11.30 -5.17 -10.51
C TYR A 44 -9.84 -4.70 -10.55
N SER A 45 -9.57 -3.45 -10.16
CA SER A 45 -8.20 -2.93 -10.09
C SER A 45 -7.37 -3.63 -9.00
N SER A 46 -7.98 -3.95 -7.87
CA SER A 46 -7.33 -4.69 -6.77
C SER A 46 -6.98 -6.12 -7.21
N GLU A 47 -7.93 -6.83 -7.81
CA GLU A 47 -7.73 -8.18 -8.36
C GLU A 47 -6.64 -8.19 -9.44
N GLN A 48 -6.65 -7.20 -10.36
CA GLN A 48 -5.59 -7.07 -11.37
C GLN A 48 -4.22 -6.83 -10.73
N THR A 49 -4.14 -6.03 -9.67
CA THR A 49 -2.88 -5.75 -8.98
C THR A 49 -2.35 -7.01 -8.30
N GLU A 50 -3.23 -7.76 -7.64
CA GLU A 50 -2.88 -9.05 -7.03
C GLU A 50 -2.41 -10.07 -8.09
N ALA A 51 -3.11 -10.14 -9.22
CA ALA A 51 -2.74 -11.02 -10.33
C ALA A 51 -1.37 -10.64 -10.92
N LYS A 52 -1.10 -9.34 -11.12
CA LYS A 52 0.19 -8.83 -11.58
C LYS A 52 1.31 -9.14 -10.59
N LEU A 53 1.06 -8.99 -9.29
CA LEU A 53 2.02 -9.36 -8.26
C LEU A 53 2.34 -10.85 -8.31
N LYS A 54 1.32 -11.71 -8.39
CA LYS A 54 1.50 -13.17 -8.53
C LYS A 54 2.31 -13.53 -9.77
N ASP A 55 1.99 -12.95 -10.93
CA ASP A 55 2.72 -13.17 -12.18
C ASP A 55 4.18 -12.69 -12.08
N MET A 56 4.43 -11.54 -11.44
CA MET A 56 5.79 -11.06 -11.18
C MET A 56 6.57 -12.05 -10.31
N PHE A 57 5.98 -12.52 -9.20
CA PHE A 57 6.63 -13.53 -8.33
C PHE A 57 6.85 -14.86 -9.03
N GLU A 58 5.91 -15.30 -9.86
CA GLU A 58 6.05 -16.54 -10.64
C GLU A 58 7.19 -16.43 -11.65
N LYS A 59 7.32 -15.28 -12.33
CA LYS A 59 8.44 -14.99 -13.23
C LYS A 59 9.77 -14.99 -12.47
N LEU A 60 9.81 -14.39 -11.28
CA LEU A 60 10.98 -14.34 -10.40
C LEU A 60 11.42 -15.74 -9.93
N LEU A 61 10.44 -16.61 -9.63
CA LEU A 61 10.66 -18.01 -9.26
C LEU A 61 11.19 -18.85 -10.43
N LYS A 62 10.68 -18.61 -11.65
CA LYS A 62 11.11 -19.31 -12.87
C LYS A 62 12.49 -18.86 -13.33
N SER A 63 12.91 -17.63 -13.05
CA SER A 63 14.28 -17.16 -13.27
C SER A 63 15.25 -17.66 -12.19
N SER A 64 15.15 -18.93 -11.79
CA SER A 64 15.84 -19.54 -10.64
C SER A 64 17.35 -19.33 -10.59
N ASP A 65 17.97 -18.99 -11.71
CA ASP A 65 19.40 -18.64 -11.79
C ASP A 65 19.75 -17.33 -11.04
N LEU A 66 18.77 -16.45 -10.78
CA LEU A 66 18.93 -15.18 -10.08
C LEU A 66 18.60 -15.25 -8.59
N LEU A 67 17.95 -16.33 -8.14
CA LEU A 67 17.53 -16.48 -6.74
C LEU A 67 18.32 -17.57 -6.04
N SER A 68 18.84 -17.26 -4.86
CA SER A 68 19.37 -18.28 -3.96
C SER A 68 18.32 -19.38 -3.75
N PRO A 69 18.71 -20.67 -3.75
CA PRO A 69 17.82 -21.81 -3.49
C PRO A 69 16.97 -21.64 -2.22
N SER A 70 17.49 -20.89 -1.24
CA SER A 70 16.81 -20.59 0.00
C SER A 70 15.62 -19.63 -0.17
N VAL A 71 15.71 -18.65 -1.07
CA VAL A 71 14.64 -17.67 -1.35
C VAL A 71 13.50 -18.33 -2.14
N ALA A 72 13.83 -19.17 -3.13
CA ALA A 72 12.85 -19.95 -3.88
C ALA A 72 12.02 -20.87 -2.96
N LYS A 73 12.69 -21.51 -1.99
CA LYS A 73 12.04 -22.37 -0.98
C LYS A 73 11.12 -21.60 -0.02
N LEU A 74 11.44 -20.35 0.29
CA LEU A 74 10.58 -19.49 1.12
C LEU A 74 9.34 -19.01 0.39
N LEU A 75 9.49 -18.58 -0.85
CA LEU A 75 8.37 -18.13 -1.68
C LEU A 75 7.36 -19.27 -1.91
N GLN A 76 7.83 -20.50 -2.12
CA GLN A 76 6.97 -21.69 -2.18
C GLN A 76 6.20 -21.94 -0.87
N LYS A 77 6.73 -21.48 0.26
CA LYS A 77 6.11 -21.58 1.60
C LYS A 77 5.41 -20.31 2.05
N ALA A 78 5.42 -19.21 1.29
CA ALA A 78 4.91 -17.91 1.73
C ALA A 78 3.39 -17.90 2.01
N GLY A 79 2.66 -18.93 1.56
CA GLY A 79 1.25 -19.18 1.92
C GLY A 79 1.04 -20.06 3.17
N LEU A 80 2.10 -20.51 3.85
CA LEU A 80 2.06 -21.33 5.05
C LEU A 80 2.78 -20.62 6.21
N PRO A 81 2.38 -20.84 7.47
CA PRO A 81 3.12 -20.32 8.61
C PRO A 81 4.53 -20.92 8.64
N VAL A 82 5.52 -20.15 8.20
CA VAL A 82 6.94 -20.53 8.27
C VAL A 82 7.44 -20.23 9.68
N GLU A 83 7.97 -21.24 10.36
CA GLU A 83 8.62 -21.05 11.65
C GLU A 83 9.77 -20.02 11.54
N GLU A 84 9.86 -19.12 12.50
CA GLU A 84 10.82 -18.01 12.50
C GLU A 84 12.28 -18.44 12.36
N LYS A 85 12.65 -19.56 12.98
CA LYS A 85 14.00 -20.15 12.85
C LYS A 85 14.30 -20.57 11.41
N GLU A 86 13.32 -21.14 10.72
CA GLU A 86 13.47 -21.57 9.33
C GLU A 86 13.51 -20.37 8.39
N LEU A 87 12.72 -19.33 8.65
CA LEU A 87 12.78 -18.07 7.91
C LEU A 87 14.17 -17.42 8.01
N LEU A 88 14.69 -17.29 9.24
CA LEU A 88 16.03 -16.74 9.49
C LEU A 88 17.12 -17.57 8.81
N ARG A 89 17.00 -18.91 8.84
CA ARG A 89 17.95 -19.80 8.17
C ARG A 89 17.99 -19.56 6.66
N LEU A 90 16.83 -19.37 6.05
CA LEU A 90 16.70 -19.24 4.59
C LEU A 90 17.02 -17.81 4.08
N THR A 91 16.89 -16.79 4.92
CA THR A 91 17.15 -15.38 4.56
C THR A 91 18.30 -14.76 5.34
N ASN A 92 19.23 -15.57 5.85
CA ASN A 92 20.36 -15.08 6.64
C ASN A 92 21.25 -14.14 5.79
N PRO A 93 21.37 -12.85 6.11
CA PRO A 93 22.22 -11.95 5.32
C PRO A 93 23.71 -12.33 5.37
N ALA A 94 24.14 -13.02 6.43
CA ALA A 94 25.53 -13.46 6.57
C ALA A 94 25.93 -14.55 5.56
N SER A 95 24.97 -15.27 4.97
CA SER A 95 25.26 -16.25 3.91
C SER A 95 25.32 -15.63 2.51
N ILE A 96 24.98 -14.35 2.37
CA ILE A 96 25.03 -13.62 1.10
C ILE A 96 26.39 -12.93 0.99
N SER A 97 27.22 -13.36 0.04
CA SER A 97 28.53 -12.77 -0.20
C SER A 97 28.42 -11.51 -1.07
N VAL A 98 28.98 -10.40 -0.57
CA VAL A 98 29.13 -9.17 -1.37
C VAL A 98 30.48 -9.20 -2.07
N GLN A 99 30.48 -8.98 -3.39
CA GLN A 99 31.71 -8.96 -4.18
C GLN A 99 32.62 -7.79 -3.76
N ALA A 100 33.94 -7.98 -3.85
CA ALA A 100 34.91 -6.95 -3.45
C ALA A 100 34.83 -5.68 -4.32
N ASN A 101 34.40 -5.82 -5.57
CA ASN A 101 34.22 -4.73 -6.53
C ASN A 101 32.85 -4.03 -6.44
N TYR A 102 31.94 -4.45 -5.54
CA TYR A 102 30.66 -3.77 -5.36
C TYR A 102 30.89 -2.33 -4.88
N GLN A 103 30.48 -1.38 -5.72
CA GLN A 103 30.64 0.08 -5.53
C GLN A 103 29.43 0.77 -4.91
N GLY A 104 28.29 0.07 -4.81
CA GLY A 104 27.09 0.65 -4.24
C GLY A 104 27.17 0.80 -2.72
N LEU A 105 26.15 1.42 -2.15
CA LEU A 105 26.08 1.65 -0.70
C LEU A 105 26.20 0.34 0.10
N ARG A 106 27.08 0.37 1.11
CA ARG A 106 27.26 -0.73 2.08
C ARG A 106 26.65 -0.32 3.41
N ILE A 107 25.78 -1.17 3.94
CA ILE A 107 25.15 -0.96 5.25
C ILE A 107 25.89 -1.80 6.28
N GLU A 108 26.25 -1.17 7.40
CA GLU A 108 26.88 -1.83 8.54
C GLU A 108 26.11 -1.50 9.80
N GLY A 109 25.63 -2.54 10.50
CA GLY A 109 24.94 -2.39 11.77
C GLY A 109 23.50 -1.87 11.66
N PRO A 110 22.96 -1.29 12.75
CA PRO A 110 21.61 -0.75 12.77
C PRO A 110 21.45 0.44 11.82
N ILE A 111 20.27 0.58 11.20
CA ILE A 111 19.98 1.74 10.35
C ILE A 111 20.03 3.03 11.17
N THR A 112 21.01 3.88 10.87
CA THR A 112 21.15 5.21 11.48
C THR A 112 20.57 6.28 10.58
N ARG A 113 20.40 7.50 11.11
CA ARG A 113 19.97 8.66 10.31
C ARG A 113 20.92 8.91 9.13
N LYS A 114 22.24 8.74 9.33
CA LYS A 114 23.23 8.89 8.25
C LYS A 114 22.99 7.84 7.16
N THR A 115 22.90 6.57 7.56
CA THR A 115 22.60 5.45 6.64
C THR A 115 21.32 5.68 5.84
N PHE A 116 20.28 6.26 6.46
CA PHE A 116 19.03 6.58 5.80
C PHE A 116 19.17 7.68 4.74
N VAL A 117 19.95 8.74 5.03
CA VAL A 117 20.23 9.80 4.05
C VAL A 117 21.04 9.25 2.88
N ASP A 118 22.09 8.47 3.17
CA ASP A 118 22.93 7.84 2.14
C ASP A 118 22.11 6.89 1.25
N LEU A 119 21.13 6.16 1.82
CA LEU A 119 20.19 5.31 1.07
C LEU A 119 19.30 6.10 0.12
N ILE A 120 18.74 7.22 0.60
CA ILE A 120 17.92 8.10 -0.23
C ILE A 120 18.74 8.65 -1.40
N GLU A 121 19.95 9.12 -1.13
CA GLU A 121 20.84 9.65 -2.15
C GLU A 121 21.22 8.58 -3.18
N ALA A 122 21.55 7.37 -2.75
CA ALA A 122 21.83 6.25 -3.66
C ALA A 122 20.62 5.95 -4.56
N PHE A 123 19.41 5.89 -4.01
CA PHE A 123 18.19 5.63 -4.80
C PHE A 123 17.83 6.78 -5.74
N GLN A 124 18.12 8.04 -5.38
CA GLN A 124 17.95 9.19 -6.27
C GLN A 124 18.84 9.09 -7.51
N HIS A 125 20.05 8.55 -7.37
CA HIS A 125 20.98 8.32 -8.47
C HIS A 125 20.69 7.02 -9.26
N GLY A 126 19.62 6.31 -8.92
CA GLY A 126 19.23 5.06 -9.57
C GLY A 126 20.09 3.87 -9.18
N GLU A 127 20.84 3.95 -8.07
CA GLU A 127 21.60 2.81 -7.57
C GLU A 127 20.67 1.72 -7.05
N VAL A 128 21.03 0.47 -7.33
CA VAL A 128 20.33 -0.71 -6.80
C VAL A 128 21.09 -1.23 -5.60
N LEU A 129 20.41 -1.28 -4.46
CA LEU A 129 20.96 -1.82 -3.22
C LEU A 129 21.15 -3.34 -3.33
N HIS A 130 22.33 -3.83 -2.95
CA HIS A 130 22.63 -5.26 -2.92
C HIS A 130 21.64 -6.02 -2.02
N GLU A 131 21.24 -7.22 -2.44
CA GLU A 131 20.26 -8.07 -1.77
C GLU A 131 20.63 -8.42 -0.33
N LYS A 132 21.92 -8.49 0.01
CA LYS A 132 22.37 -8.66 1.40
C LYS A 132 21.81 -7.55 2.30
N TYR A 133 21.98 -6.30 1.89
CA TYR A 133 21.59 -5.13 2.66
C TYR A 133 20.06 -4.95 2.68
N VAL A 134 19.37 -5.35 1.59
CA VAL A 134 17.91 -5.44 1.58
C VAL A 134 17.42 -6.45 2.63
N CYS A 135 18.02 -7.64 2.70
CA CYS A 135 17.67 -8.63 3.72
C CYS A 135 17.95 -8.12 5.15
N GLU A 136 19.06 -7.42 5.38
CA GLU A 136 19.37 -6.82 6.68
C GLU A 136 18.30 -5.81 7.11
N ILE A 137 17.91 -4.88 6.23
CA ILE A 137 16.85 -3.89 6.51
C ILE A 137 15.54 -4.59 6.86
N LEU A 138 15.13 -5.57 6.05
CA LEU A 138 13.87 -6.28 6.25
C LEU A 138 13.83 -7.05 7.58
N HIS A 139 14.95 -7.68 7.97
CA HIS A 139 15.06 -8.36 9.27
C HIS A 139 14.97 -7.37 10.44
N GLN A 140 15.70 -6.25 10.36
CA GLN A 140 15.64 -5.20 11.39
C GLN A 140 14.22 -4.62 11.51
N ALA A 141 13.60 -4.25 10.39
CA ALA A 141 12.25 -3.71 10.35
C ALA A 141 11.24 -4.71 10.92
N ARG A 142 11.30 -5.98 10.51
CA ARG A 142 10.42 -7.03 11.02
C ARG A 142 10.58 -7.24 12.52
N ALA A 143 11.81 -7.23 13.03
CA ALA A 143 12.06 -7.37 14.47
C ALA A 143 11.39 -6.25 15.27
N ILE A 144 11.45 -5.00 14.78
CA ILE A 144 10.80 -3.84 15.40
C ILE A 144 9.27 -3.96 15.27
N LEU A 145 8.74 -4.12 14.06
CA LEU A 145 7.30 -4.13 13.78
C LEU A 145 6.55 -5.22 14.56
N LYS A 146 7.19 -6.37 14.81
CA LYS A 146 6.62 -7.45 15.64
C LYS A 146 6.41 -7.07 17.10
N THR A 147 7.17 -6.11 17.61
CA THR A 147 7.03 -5.66 19.01
C THR A 147 5.91 -4.64 19.18
N LEU A 148 5.39 -4.08 18.08
CA LEU A 148 4.34 -3.07 18.10
C LEU A 148 2.94 -3.71 18.21
N PRO A 149 2.00 -3.08 18.92
CA PRO A 149 0.61 -3.52 18.95
C PRO A 149 -0.08 -3.25 17.61
N ASN A 150 -1.19 -3.96 17.37
CA ASN A 150 -2.03 -3.75 16.17
C ASN A 150 -2.65 -2.34 16.12
N PHE A 151 -2.90 -1.75 17.30
CA PHE A 151 -3.41 -0.38 17.43
C PHE A 151 -2.37 0.47 18.14
N ASN A 152 -1.84 1.47 17.44
CA ASN A 152 -0.85 2.39 17.97
C ASN A 152 -1.56 3.67 18.44
N HIS A 153 -1.35 4.03 19.71
CA HIS A 153 -1.84 5.27 20.29
C HIS A 153 -0.72 6.32 20.25
N ILE A 154 -1.00 7.47 19.66
CA ILE A 154 -0.08 8.61 19.60
C ILE A 154 -0.62 9.70 20.51
N ASP A 155 0.17 10.06 21.53
CA ASP A 155 -0.14 11.20 22.39
C ASP A 155 0.32 12.50 21.73
N LEU A 156 -0.62 13.43 21.50
CA LEU A 156 -0.37 14.71 20.85
C LEU A 156 0.01 15.82 21.84
N SER A 157 -0.04 15.57 23.15
CA SER A 157 0.12 16.59 24.19
C SER A 157 1.44 17.38 24.09
N ASN A 158 2.51 16.73 23.60
CA ASN A 158 3.84 17.33 23.45
C ASN A 158 4.25 17.49 21.97
N LEU A 159 3.34 17.29 21.01
CA LEU A 159 3.64 17.38 19.58
C LEU A 159 3.16 18.72 19.02
N HIS A 160 4.07 19.47 18.39
CA HIS A 160 3.70 20.69 17.68
C HIS A 160 2.93 20.40 16.39
N HIS A 161 3.39 19.40 15.61
CA HIS A 161 2.79 19.02 14.33
C HIS A 161 2.89 17.51 14.11
N ILE A 162 1.88 16.96 13.45
CA ILE A 162 1.86 15.58 12.93
C ILE A 162 1.51 15.63 11.45
N TYR A 163 2.28 14.92 10.63
CA TYR A 163 2.02 14.78 9.19
C TYR A 163 1.42 13.40 8.93
N ILE A 164 0.23 13.38 8.34
CA ILE A 164 -0.45 12.14 7.94
C ILE A 164 -0.33 12.04 6.43
N ILE A 165 0.43 11.06 5.96
CA ILE A 165 0.66 10.80 4.55
C ILE A 165 -0.20 9.60 4.15
N GLY A 166 -0.88 9.72 3.01
CA GLY A 166 -1.69 8.64 2.42
C GLY A 166 -0.83 7.62 1.67
N ASP A 167 -1.44 6.94 0.70
CA ASP A 167 -0.73 5.98 -0.13
C ASP A 167 0.23 6.67 -1.10
N LEU A 168 1.42 6.09 -1.26
CA LEU A 168 2.46 6.52 -2.18
C LEU A 168 2.63 5.56 -3.36
N HIS A 169 2.07 4.35 -3.31
CA HIS A 169 2.14 3.35 -4.38
C HIS A 169 3.54 3.11 -4.99
N GLY A 170 4.61 3.25 -4.19
CA GLY A 170 5.99 3.08 -4.65
C GLY A 170 6.56 4.28 -5.44
N GLN A 171 5.90 5.43 -5.43
CA GLN A 171 6.37 6.65 -6.07
C GLN A 171 7.44 7.33 -5.21
N LEU A 172 8.71 6.95 -5.44
CA LEU A 172 9.85 7.51 -4.71
C LEU A 172 9.94 9.04 -4.87
N ALA A 173 9.69 9.57 -6.07
CA ALA A 173 9.74 11.01 -6.33
C ALA A 173 8.79 11.81 -5.41
N ASP A 174 7.58 11.28 -5.17
CA ASP A 174 6.60 11.93 -4.31
C ASP A 174 7.03 11.87 -2.84
N LEU A 175 7.58 10.74 -2.39
CA LEU A 175 8.17 10.62 -1.05
C LEU A 175 9.28 11.65 -0.81
N LEU A 176 10.16 11.83 -1.79
CA LEU A 176 11.27 12.80 -1.72
C LEU A 176 10.76 14.24 -1.73
N HIS A 177 9.70 14.52 -2.46
CA HIS A 177 9.06 15.83 -2.42
C HIS A 177 8.49 16.13 -1.04
N ILE A 178 7.84 15.15 -0.39
CA ILE A 178 7.30 15.29 0.97
C ILE A 178 8.41 15.57 2.00
N PHE A 179 9.59 14.94 1.89
CA PHE A 179 10.69 15.22 2.80
C PHE A 179 11.29 16.62 2.65
N ASN A 180 11.12 17.25 1.48
CA ASN A 180 11.62 18.59 1.19
C ASN A 180 10.55 19.69 1.36
N ALA A 181 9.31 19.31 1.70
CA ALA A 181 8.20 20.22 1.94
C ALA A 181 8.22 20.78 3.37
#